data_AF-A0A3M7N8N9-F1
#
_entry.id   AF-A0A3M7N8N9-F1
#
_cell.length_a   1.000
_cell.length_b   1.000
_cell.length_c   1.000
_cell.angle_alpha   90.00
_cell.angle_beta   90.00
_cell.angle_gamma   90.00
#
_symmetry.space_group_name_H-M   'P 1'
#
loop_
_entity.id
_entity.type
_entity.pdbx_description
1 polymer ?
#
loop_
_entity_poly.entity_id
_entity_poly.type
_entity_poly.pdbx_seq_one_letter_code
_entity_poly.pdbx_strand_id
1 'polypeptide(L)'
;MRNGSQLVARIPYPVVQPKSLNYGDSVSESLGFPELPDNFDELDEREQYREAELLRKRQLHYYYVEATAEVNLTHYNALAHDFSILRRKVYHHASDPWEGDNVTLKADLIQLTQNWAKIASPHGSGSKGAGDETEAPLSPPCPITFSEQDVNETLHLYSAQVEADEQFAACRDAIGVGPEGWVPSDQYEEAKRREGKLKADALSSAETEDERAELIEDWIFDDFNEEYS
;
A
#
# COMPACT_ATOMS: atom_id res chain seq x y z
N MET A 1 -49.70 -2.85 -5.84
CA MET A 1 -48.81 -4.01 -5.65
C MET A 1 -47.69 -3.91 -6.67
N ARG A 2 -46.54 -3.37 -6.28
CA ARG A 2 -45.31 -3.35 -7.09
C ARG A 2 -44.29 -4.22 -6.36
N ASN A 3 -43.90 -5.29 -7.03
CA ASN A 3 -42.81 -6.18 -6.66
C ASN A 3 -41.46 -5.47 -6.89
N GLY A 4 -40.45 -5.93 -6.13
CA GLY A 4 -39.06 -5.78 -6.49
C GLY A 4 -38.26 -4.92 -5.53
N SER A 5 -38.05 -5.41 -4.31
CA SER A 5 -37.00 -4.92 -3.42
C SER A 5 -35.67 -5.01 -4.15
N GLN A 6 -35.15 -3.86 -4.58
CA GLN A 6 -33.82 -3.75 -5.15
C GLN A 6 -32.83 -3.84 -3.98
N LEU A 7 -32.33 -5.05 -3.73
CA LEU A 7 -31.19 -5.25 -2.84
C LEU A 7 -29.97 -4.65 -3.53
N VAL A 8 -29.65 -3.41 -3.17
CA VAL A 8 -28.35 -2.81 -3.50
C VAL A 8 -27.37 -3.31 -2.46
N ALA A 9 -26.72 -4.44 -2.74
CA ALA A 9 -25.51 -4.82 -2.02
C ALA A 9 -24.42 -3.83 -2.44
N ARG A 10 -24.23 -2.79 -1.63
CA ARG A 10 -23.09 -1.88 -1.74
C ARG A 10 -21.93 -2.60 -1.05
N ILE A 11 -21.13 -3.33 -1.81
CA ILE A 11 -19.83 -3.82 -1.33
C ILE A 11 -19.04 -2.56 -0.96
N PRO A 12 -18.62 -2.37 0.29
CA PRO A 12 -17.73 -1.28 0.63
C PRO A 12 -16.38 -1.61 0.00
N TYR A 13 -16.05 -0.94 -1.11
CA TYR A 13 -14.66 -0.81 -1.53
C TYR A 13 -13.86 -0.31 -0.31
N PRO A 14 -12.81 -1.00 0.14
CA PRO A 14 -11.92 -0.43 1.15
C PRO A 14 -11.41 0.89 0.57
N VAL A 15 -11.61 1.95 1.34
CA VAL A 15 -11.15 3.28 0.97
C VAL A 15 -9.64 3.26 1.14
N VAL A 16 -8.97 2.83 0.07
CA VAL A 16 -7.57 3.09 -0.23
C VAL A 16 -7.25 4.52 0.24
N GLN A 17 -6.10 4.69 0.90
CA GLN A 17 -5.45 5.97 1.24
C GLN A 17 -5.97 7.12 0.36
N PRO A 18 -6.17 8.36 0.87
CA PRO A 18 -6.59 9.47 0.02
C PRO A 18 -5.77 9.45 -1.26
N LYS A 19 -6.40 9.08 -2.40
CA LYS A 19 -5.70 8.70 -3.64
C LYS A 19 -4.76 9.79 -4.16
N SER A 20 -4.87 10.99 -3.60
CA SER A 20 -4.06 12.16 -3.86
C SER A 20 -2.70 12.18 -3.18
N LEU A 21 -2.39 11.27 -2.24
CA LEU A 21 -1.23 11.46 -1.37
C LEU A 21 -0.04 10.51 -1.58
N ASN A 22 -0.13 9.53 -2.47
CA ASN A 22 0.99 8.71 -2.99
C ASN A 22 2.14 8.41 -1.99
N TYR A 23 1.83 8.05 -0.74
CA TYR A 23 2.82 7.82 0.30
C TYR A 23 3.51 6.46 0.12
N GLY A 24 4.80 6.38 0.47
CA GLY A 24 5.63 5.21 0.18
C GLY A 24 6.36 5.29 -1.17
N ASP A 25 6.09 6.30 -1.99
CA ASP A 25 6.88 6.63 -3.18
C ASP A 25 7.94 7.68 -2.82
N SER A 26 9.21 7.32 -2.97
CA SER A 26 10.35 8.17 -2.57
C SER A 26 10.38 9.51 -3.30
N VAL A 27 9.96 9.55 -4.57
CA VAL A 27 9.86 10.78 -5.37
C VAL A 27 8.79 11.71 -4.78
N SER A 28 7.61 11.17 -4.48
CA SER A 28 6.53 11.93 -3.84
C SER A 28 6.94 12.44 -2.47
N GLU A 29 7.60 11.62 -1.66
CA GLU A 29 8.08 12.00 -0.33
C GLU A 29 9.17 13.08 -0.36
N SER A 30 10.00 13.11 -1.41
CA SER A 30 11.01 14.16 -1.60
C SER A 30 10.42 15.54 -1.95
N LEU A 31 9.15 15.57 -2.35
CA LEU A 31 8.49 16.75 -2.93
C LEU A 31 9.25 17.37 -4.10
N GLY A 32 10.05 16.57 -4.81
CA GLY A 32 10.66 16.95 -6.08
C GLY A 32 9.60 17.05 -7.18
N PHE A 33 9.86 17.90 -8.18
CA PHE A 33 9.00 17.95 -9.36
C PHE A 33 9.05 16.60 -10.09
N PRO A 34 7.91 15.95 -10.35
CA PRO A 34 7.90 14.62 -10.95
C PRO A 34 8.02 14.69 -12.47
N GLU A 35 8.92 13.89 -13.02
CA GLU A 35 9.23 13.80 -14.44
C GLU A 35 9.13 12.36 -14.93
N LEU A 36 8.96 12.19 -16.25
CA LEU A 36 9.06 10.88 -16.89
C LEU A 36 10.52 10.44 -16.95
N PRO A 37 10.78 9.13 -16.99
CA PRO A 37 12.14 8.63 -17.23
C PRO A 37 12.63 9.04 -18.63
N ASP A 38 13.94 9.28 -18.77
CA ASP A 38 14.56 9.75 -20.02
C ASP A 38 14.32 8.78 -21.21
N ASN A 39 14.19 7.49 -20.92
CA ASN A 39 13.97 6.44 -21.91
C ASN A 39 12.48 6.13 -22.16
N PHE A 40 11.55 6.99 -21.74
CA PHE A 40 10.10 6.75 -21.84
C PHE A 40 9.64 6.38 -23.26
N ASP A 41 10.13 7.08 -24.28
CA ASP A 41 9.77 6.83 -25.69
C ASP A 41 10.31 5.48 -26.21
N GLU A 42 11.25 4.86 -25.51
CA GLU A 42 11.85 3.56 -25.83
C GLU A 42 11.14 2.38 -25.16
N LEU A 43 10.26 2.66 -24.18
CA LEU A 43 9.48 1.65 -23.45
C LEU A 43 8.34 1.07 -24.31
N ASP A 44 7.85 -0.10 -23.93
CA ASP A 44 6.64 -0.65 -24.56
C ASP A 44 5.36 0.11 -24.15
N GLU A 45 4.27 -0.03 -24.90
CA GLU A 45 3.02 0.72 -24.67
C GLU A 45 2.46 0.56 -23.24
N ARG A 46 2.67 -0.61 -22.62
CA ARG A 46 2.17 -0.89 -21.28
C ARG A 46 3.07 -0.26 -20.22
N GLU A 47 4.38 -0.35 -20.40
CA GLU A 47 5.35 0.33 -19.53
C GLU A 47 5.17 1.86 -19.62
N GLN A 48 4.97 2.41 -20.81
CA GLN A 48 4.61 3.81 -21.01
C GLN A 48 3.31 4.18 -20.27
N TYR A 49 2.28 3.34 -20.36
CA TYR A 49 1.04 3.56 -19.63
C TYR A 49 1.27 3.61 -18.11
N ARG A 50 2.07 2.69 -17.55
CA ARG A 50 2.39 2.66 -16.11
C ARG A 50 3.17 3.89 -15.67
N GLU A 51 4.20 4.27 -16.42
CA GLU A 51 5.01 5.46 -16.12
C GLU A 51 4.15 6.73 -16.21
N ALA A 52 3.23 6.81 -17.18
CA ALA A 52 2.28 7.92 -17.29
C ALA A 52 1.27 7.96 -16.12
N GLU A 53 0.75 6.81 -15.67
CA GLU A 53 -0.11 6.74 -14.50
C GLU A 53 0.64 7.10 -13.21
N LEU A 54 1.88 6.64 -13.06
CA LEU A 54 2.73 6.95 -11.93
C LEU A 54 3.06 8.45 -11.90
N LEU A 55 3.44 9.03 -13.03
CA LEU A 55 3.63 10.47 -13.18
C LEU A 55 2.37 11.23 -12.76
N ARG A 56 1.19 10.79 -13.23
CA ARG A 56 -0.07 11.44 -12.88
C ARG A 56 -0.34 11.43 -11.38
N LYS A 57 -0.07 10.31 -10.69
CA LYS A 57 -0.19 10.20 -9.23
C LYS A 57 0.79 11.14 -8.52
N ARG A 58 2.05 11.16 -8.95
CA ARG A 58 3.10 12.02 -8.39
C ARG A 58 2.79 13.50 -8.61
N GLN A 59 2.36 13.89 -9.80
CA GLN A 59 1.94 15.27 -10.11
C GLN A 59 0.76 15.70 -9.25
N LEU A 60 -0.25 14.85 -9.11
CA LEU A 60 -1.39 15.13 -8.24
C LEU A 60 -0.96 15.36 -6.79
N HIS A 61 -0.06 14.51 -6.27
CA HIS A 61 0.51 14.69 -4.94
C HIS A 61 1.27 16.02 -4.82
N TYR A 62 2.19 16.27 -5.75
CA TYR A 62 3.03 17.47 -5.78
C TYR A 62 2.17 18.74 -5.75
N TYR A 63 1.25 18.90 -6.70
CA TYR A 63 0.39 20.08 -6.78
C TYR A 63 -0.55 20.21 -5.59
N TYR A 64 -1.02 19.09 -5.03
CA TYR A 64 -1.84 19.12 -3.82
C TYR A 64 -1.04 19.66 -2.62
N VAL A 65 0.19 19.17 -2.42
CA VAL A 65 1.05 19.62 -1.31
C VAL A 65 1.47 21.07 -1.50
N GLU A 66 1.87 21.46 -2.71
CA GLU A 66 2.24 22.83 -3.06
C GLU A 66 1.07 23.80 -2.83
N ALA A 67 -0.08 23.53 -3.43
CA ALA A 67 -1.27 24.37 -3.24
C ALA A 67 -1.70 24.42 -1.77
N THR A 68 -1.58 23.31 -1.03
CA THR A 68 -1.87 23.28 0.41
C THR A 68 -0.93 24.20 1.19
N ALA A 69 0.36 24.26 0.84
CA ALA A 69 1.32 25.16 1.47
C ALA A 69 0.93 26.64 1.25
N GLU A 70 0.41 26.98 0.07
CA GLU A 70 -0.02 28.33 -0.25
C GLU A 70 -1.31 28.75 0.47
N VAL A 71 -2.32 27.87 0.49
CA VAL A 71 -3.67 28.24 0.96
C VAL A 71 -3.94 27.87 2.42
N ASN A 72 -3.21 26.91 2.98
CA ASN A 72 -3.42 26.41 4.34
C ASN A 72 -2.11 25.88 4.96
N LEU A 73 -1.30 26.82 5.44
CA LEU A 73 -0.02 26.52 6.08
C LEU A 73 -0.17 25.58 7.29
N THR A 74 -1.27 25.65 8.04
CA THR A 74 -1.52 24.73 9.16
C THR A 74 -1.68 23.30 8.69
N HIS A 75 -2.42 23.08 7.60
CA HIS A 75 -2.59 21.75 7.00
C HIS A 75 -1.28 21.25 6.39
N TYR A 76 -0.55 22.10 5.68
CA TYR A 76 0.78 21.76 5.16
C TYR A 76 1.72 21.30 6.28
N ASN A 77 1.80 22.07 7.37
CA ASN A 77 2.64 21.70 8.52
C ASN A 77 2.22 20.35 9.12
N ALA A 78 0.92 20.03 9.14
CA ALA A 78 0.44 18.72 9.60
C ALA A 78 0.84 17.57 8.65
N LEU A 79 0.83 17.82 7.34
CA LEU A 79 1.27 16.85 6.33
C LEU A 79 2.78 16.63 6.34
N ALA A 80 3.57 17.69 6.47
CA ALA A 80 5.03 17.67 6.45
C ALA A 80 5.65 17.33 7.82
N HIS A 81 4.85 17.25 8.88
CA HIS A 81 5.34 16.94 10.22
C HIS A 81 6.05 15.58 10.25
N ASP A 82 7.16 15.48 10.98
CA ASP A 82 7.86 14.22 11.23
C ASP A 82 6.88 13.13 11.70
N PHE A 83 7.01 11.93 11.13
CA PHE A 83 6.14 10.77 11.40
C PHE A 83 4.65 10.99 11.06
N SER A 84 4.27 12.03 10.31
CA SER A 84 2.88 12.23 9.86
C SER A 84 2.38 11.04 9.04
N ILE A 85 3.24 10.45 8.20
CA ILE A 85 2.92 9.28 7.38
C ILE A 85 2.63 8.08 8.29
N LEU A 86 3.54 7.78 9.24
CA LEU A 86 3.36 6.68 10.18
C LEU A 86 2.08 6.82 11.01
N ARG A 87 1.79 8.02 11.54
CA ARG A 87 0.54 8.27 12.29
C ARG A 87 -0.71 8.02 11.44
N ARG A 88 -0.67 8.38 10.15
CA ARG A 88 -1.79 8.16 9.23
C ARG A 88 -1.92 6.69 8.85
N LYS A 89 -0.82 5.98 8.60
CA LYS A 89 -0.84 4.53 8.34
C LYS A 89 -1.51 3.78 9.49
N VAL A 90 -1.11 4.05 10.74
CA VAL A 90 -1.75 3.48 11.93
C VAL A 90 -3.25 3.81 11.98
N TYR A 91 -3.64 5.07 11.72
CA TYR A 91 -5.06 5.44 11.69
C TYR A 91 -5.85 4.69 10.62
N HIS A 92 -5.31 4.60 9.40
CA HIS A 92 -5.96 3.93 8.27
C HIS A 92 -6.09 2.43 8.54
N HIS A 93 -4.99 1.73 8.81
CA HIS A 93 -5.03 0.28 9.03
C HIS A 93 -5.81 -0.12 10.29
N ALA A 94 -5.95 0.77 11.28
CA ALA A 94 -6.84 0.53 12.43
C ALA A 94 -8.32 0.79 12.12
N SER A 95 -8.61 1.54 11.05
CA SER A 95 -9.96 1.90 10.61
C SER A 95 -10.49 1.00 9.50
N ASP A 96 -9.61 0.31 8.77
CA ASP A 96 -9.98 -0.58 7.68
C ASP A 96 -10.79 -1.78 8.21
N PRO A 97 -11.77 -2.29 7.43
CA PRO A 97 -12.44 -3.54 7.76
C PRO A 97 -11.44 -4.68 7.96
N TRP A 98 -11.79 -5.66 8.78
CA TRP A 98 -10.96 -6.85 8.93
C TRP A 98 -10.94 -7.68 7.64
N GLU A 99 -9.77 -7.82 7.02
CA GLU A 99 -9.58 -8.54 5.75
C GLU A 99 -8.87 -9.91 5.88
N GLY A 100 -8.63 -10.38 7.11
CA GLY A 100 -8.06 -11.72 7.35
C GLY A 100 -6.92 -11.75 8.34
N ASP A 101 -6.11 -10.68 8.39
CA ASP A 101 -5.00 -10.53 9.34
C ASP A 101 -4.84 -9.07 9.82
N ASN A 102 -3.88 -8.84 10.74
CA ASN A 102 -3.49 -7.51 11.23
C ASN A 102 -1.99 -7.26 11.15
N VAL A 103 -1.25 -8.02 10.34
CA VAL A 103 0.21 -7.96 10.25
C VAL A 103 0.66 -6.54 9.90
N THR A 104 0.02 -5.93 8.91
CA THR A 104 0.32 -4.55 8.50
C THR A 104 0.09 -3.53 9.62
N LEU A 105 -1.04 -3.61 10.33
CA LEU A 105 -1.33 -2.72 11.47
C LEU A 105 -0.33 -2.95 12.62
N LYS A 106 -0.02 -4.21 12.94
CA LYS A 106 0.92 -4.56 14.01
C LYS A 106 2.33 -4.09 13.66
N ALA A 107 2.77 -4.19 12.41
CA ALA A 107 4.03 -3.65 11.92
C ALA A 107 4.11 -2.12 12.10
N ASP A 108 3.05 -1.38 11.76
CA ASP A 108 3.00 0.07 11.98
C ASP A 108 3.05 0.44 13.47
N LEU A 109 2.34 -0.30 14.32
CA LEU A 109 2.36 -0.09 15.78
C LEU A 109 3.75 -0.38 16.38
N ILE A 110 4.47 -1.37 15.84
CA ILE A 110 5.87 -1.64 16.21
C ILE A 110 6.76 -0.46 15.79
N GLN A 111 6.64 0.03 14.55
CA GLN A 111 7.40 1.21 14.10
C GLN A 111 7.08 2.46 14.96
N LEU A 112 5.81 2.62 15.33
CA LEU A 112 5.36 3.69 16.24
C LEU A 112 6.01 3.56 17.62
N THR A 113 6.02 2.36 18.18
CA THR A 113 6.66 2.09 19.48
C THR A 113 8.16 2.36 19.44
N GLN A 114 8.86 1.92 18.39
CA GLN A 114 10.30 2.14 18.20
C GLN A 114 10.66 3.63 18.04
N ASN A 115 9.76 4.43 17.47
CA ASN A 115 9.95 5.87 17.27
C ASN A 115 9.25 6.74 18.32
N TRP A 116 8.67 6.13 19.36
CA TRP A 116 7.79 6.81 20.32
C TRP A 116 8.43 8.04 20.97
N ALA A 117 9.71 7.96 21.36
CA ALA A 117 10.41 9.08 22.00
C ALA A 117 10.45 10.34 21.12
N LYS A 118 10.52 10.17 19.79
CA LYS A 118 10.49 11.26 18.80
C LYS A 118 9.05 11.73 18.54
N ILE A 119 8.10 10.80 18.48
CA ILE A 119 6.68 11.07 18.23
C ILE A 119 6.04 11.84 19.40
N ALA A 120 6.40 11.48 20.64
CA ALA A 120 5.87 12.06 21.87
C ALA A 120 6.71 13.24 22.39
N SER A 121 7.74 13.66 21.65
CA SER A 121 8.59 14.77 22.07
C SER A 121 7.79 16.08 22.12
N PRO A 122 7.82 16.81 23.25
CA PRO A 122 7.04 18.03 23.44
C PRO A 122 7.45 19.21 22.53
N HIS A 123 8.55 19.10 21.78
CA HIS A 123 9.07 20.15 20.91
C HIS A 123 8.53 20.18 19.47
N GLY A 124 7.54 19.31 19.12
CA GLY A 124 6.87 19.35 17.81
C GLY A 124 5.89 20.52 17.60
N SER A 125 5.67 21.37 18.61
CA SER A 125 4.88 22.59 18.47
C SER A 125 5.81 23.80 18.40
N GLY A 126 5.78 24.51 17.28
CA GLY A 126 6.63 25.66 16.94
C GLY A 126 6.42 26.91 17.80
N SER A 127 6.54 26.80 19.12
CA SER A 127 6.61 27.93 20.03
C SER A 127 7.96 27.92 20.73
N LYS A 128 8.95 28.58 20.12
CA LYS A 128 10.16 29.02 20.83
C LYS A 128 9.77 30.13 21.81
N GLY A 129 9.20 29.74 22.95
CA GLY A 129 9.17 30.57 24.14
C GLY A 129 10.54 30.48 24.81
N ALA A 130 11.29 31.58 24.80
CA ALA A 130 12.49 31.71 25.60
C ALA A 130 12.11 31.63 27.08
N GLY A 131 12.62 30.61 27.79
CA GLY A 131 12.34 30.45 29.21
C GLY A 131 12.96 29.18 29.79
N ASP A 132 14.11 29.37 30.41
CA ASP A 132 14.65 28.62 31.55
C ASP A 132 15.19 27.20 31.31
N GLU A 133 16.47 27.04 31.66
CA GLU A 133 17.24 25.79 31.65
C GLU A 133 16.83 24.93 32.86
N THR A 134 15.61 24.39 32.84
CA THR A 134 15.15 23.46 33.88
C THR A 134 14.62 22.19 33.22
N GLU A 135 15.33 21.08 33.44
CA GLU A 135 15.05 19.68 33.10
C GLU A 135 14.05 19.42 31.96
N ALA A 136 14.57 18.99 30.80
CA ALA A 136 13.75 18.58 29.65
C ALA A 136 12.62 17.63 30.09
N PRO A 137 11.35 17.88 29.71
CA PRO A 137 10.27 16.97 30.04
C PRO A 137 10.56 15.62 29.36
N LEU A 138 10.81 14.59 30.17
CA LEU A 138 10.96 13.22 29.68
C LEU A 138 9.70 12.86 28.90
N SER A 139 9.85 12.45 27.63
CA SER A 139 8.74 11.94 26.83
C SER A 139 8.00 10.85 27.62
N PRO A 140 6.66 10.86 27.68
CA PRO A 140 5.92 9.84 28.40
C PRO A 140 6.28 8.45 27.84
N PRO A 141 6.24 7.38 28.65
CA PRO A 141 6.46 6.02 28.13
C PRO A 141 5.40 5.68 27.07
N CYS A 142 5.77 4.82 26.11
CA CYS A 142 4.81 4.34 25.11
C CYS A 142 3.68 3.58 25.82
N PRO A 143 2.40 3.83 25.50
CA PRO A 143 1.28 3.13 26.14
C PRO A 143 1.19 1.64 25.78
N ILE A 144 1.90 1.23 24.72
CA ILE A 144 1.96 -0.14 24.24
C ILE A 144 3.41 -0.61 24.18
N THR A 145 3.60 -1.91 24.39
CA THR A 145 4.89 -2.58 24.26
C THR A 145 4.69 -3.91 23.56
N PHE A 146 5.73 -4.35 22.86
CA PHE A 146 5.78 -5.65 22.20
C PHE A 146 6.95 -6.45 22.76
N SER A 147 6.79 -7.76 22.87
CA SER A 147 7.93 -8.64 23.17
C SER A 147 8.89 -8.66 21.98
N GLU A 148 10.17 -8.98 22.22
CA GLU A 148 11.13 -9.14 21.11
C GLU A 148 10.69 -10.23 20.12
N GLN A 149 10.06 -11.29 20.64
CA GLN A 149 9.48 -12.34 19.82
C GLN A 149 8.37 -11.79 18.91
N ASP A 150 7.42 -11.02 19.46
CA ASP A 150 6.34 -10.40 18.68
C ASP A 150 6.88 -9.49 17.59
N VAL A 151 7.91 -8.70 17.91
CA VAL A 151 8.54 -7.79 16.94
C VAL A 151 9.12 -8.58 15.78
N ASN A 152 9.92 -9.61 16.07
CA ASN A 152 10.59 -10.39 15.04
C ASN A 152 9.59 -11.17 14.16
N GLU A 153 8.61 -11.82 14.78
CA GLU A 153 7.58 -12.58 14.06
C GLU A 153 6.75 -11.66 13.15
N THR A 154 6.30 -10.51 13.67
CA THR A 154 5.48 -9.57 12.89
C THR A 154 6.26 -8.98 11.73
N LEU A 155 7.52 -8.57 11.95
CA LEU A 155 8.34 -8.00 10.88
C LEU A 155 8.71 -9.05 9.82
N HIS A 156 8.91 -10.30 10.22
CA HIS A 156 9.11 -11.41 9.28
C HIS A 156 7.87 -11.62 8.40
N LEU A 157 6.68 -11.75 9.02
CA LEU A 157 5.42 -11.91 8.28
C LEU A 157 5.13 -10.71 7.37
N TYR A 158 5.36 -9.48 7.85
CA TYR A 158 5.18 -8.28 7.04
C TYR A 158 6.11 -8.26 5.84
N SER A 159 7.37 -8.66 6.01
CA SER A 159 8.34 -8.75 4.90
C SER A 159 7.91 -9.81 3.88
N ALA A 160 7.44 -10.98 4.34
CA ALA A 160 6.91 -12.02 3.47
C ALA A 160 5.65 -11.58 2.70
N GLN A 161 4.77 -10.80 3.35
CA GLN A 161 3.59 -10.22 2.69
C GLN A 161 3.98 -9.22 1.60
N VAL A 162 4.92 -8.31 1.88
CA VAL A 162 5.43 -7.37 0.87
C VAL A 162 6.05 -8.11 -0.32
N GLU A 163 6.85 -9.15 -0.06
CA GLU A 163 7.43 -9.98 -1.11
C GLU A 163 6.36 -10.68 -1.95
N ALA A 164 5.35 -11.28 -1.31
CA ALA A 164 4.24 -11.92 -2.00
C ALA A 164 3.43 -10.94 -2.86
N ASP A 165 3.18 -9.71 -2.36
CA ASP A 165 2.49 -8.66 -3.09
C ASP A 165 3.28 -8.20 -4.33
N GLU A 166 4.61 -8.07 -4.22
CA GLU A 166 5.51 -7.74 -5.32
C GLU A 166 5.52 -8.86 -6.38
N GLN A 167 5.64 -10.12 -5.95
CA GLN A 167 5.58 -11.28 -6.85
C GLN A 167 4.23 -11.36 -7.56
N PHE A 168 3.13 -11.15 -6.83
CA PHE A 168 1.79 -11.18 -7.42
C PHE A 168 1.58 -10.04 -8.42
N ALA A 169 2.11 -8.84 -8.13
CA ALA A 169 2.14 -7.75 -9.10
C ALA A 169 2.91 -8.11 -10.36
N ALA A 170 4.09 -8.72 -10.23
CA ALA A 170 4.88 -9.22 -11.37
C ALA A 170 4.11 -10.28 -12.19
N CYS A 171 3.33 -11.15 -11.55
CA CYS A 171 2.48 -12.12 -12.23
C CYS A 171 1.35 -11.45 -13.03
N ARG A 172 0.61 -10.49 -12.45
CA ARG A 172 -0.40 -9.71 -13.19
C ARG A 172 0.24 -8.95 -14.36
N ASP A 173 1.46 -8.51 -14.15
CA ASP A 173 2.30 -7.87 -15.15
C ASP A 173 2.74 -8.82 -16.26
N ALA A 174 3.03 -10.09 -15.98
CA ALA A 174 3.28 -11.07 -17.04
C ALA A 174 2.00 -11.37 -17.85
N ILE A 175 0.85 -11.47 -17.17
CA ILE A 175 -0.41 -11.91 -17.78
C ILE A 175 -1.10 -10.80 -18.58
N GLY A 176 -0.90 -9.52 -18.23
CA GLY A 176 -1.64 -8.43 -18.88
C GLY A 176 -2.90 -7.99 -18.17
N VAL A 177 -3.03 -8.27 -16.87
CA VAL A 177 -4.26 -8.05 -16.13
C VAL A 177 -4.16 -6.76 -15.31
N GLY A 178 -5.28 -6.03 -15.22
CA GLY A 178 -5.39 -4.89 -14.32
C GLY A 178 -5.32 -5.30 -12.84
N PRO A 179 -5.18 -4.33 -11.93
CA PRO A 179 -5.12 -4.60 -10.48
C PRO A 179 -6.37 -5.31 -9.95
N GLU A 180 -7.50 -5.12 -10.63
CA GLU A 180 -8.82 -5.66 -10.28
C GLU A 180 -9.15 -6.97 -11.03
N GLY A 181 -8.16 -7.62 -11.66
CA GLY A 181 -8.40 -8.86 -12.41
C GLY A 181 -9.02 -8.69 -13.80
N TRP A 182 -9.38 -7.46 -14.20
CA TRP A 182 -10.06 -7.20 -15.48
C TRP A 182 -9.09 -7.14 -16.68
N VAL A 183 -9.59 -7.65 -17.81
CA VAL A 183 -8.97 -7.57 -19.14
C VAL A 183 -10.04 -7.18 -20.17
N PRO A 184 -9.73 -6.33 -21.16
CA PRO A 184 -10.63 -6.08 -22.30
C PRO A 184 -11.03 -7.38 -23.02
N SER A 185 -12.27 -7.47 -23.49
CA SER A 185 -12.81 -8.71 -24.08
C SER A 185 -12.00 -9.23 -25.29
N ASP A 186 -11.41 -8.32 -26.05
CA ASP A 186 -10.55 -8.61 -27.20
C ASP A 186 -9.15 -9.14 -26.81
N GLN A 187 -8.73 -8.93 -25.56
CA GLN A 187 -7.44 -9.39 -25.02
C GLN A 187 -7.57 -10.62 -24.10
N TYR A 188 -8.79 -11.07 -23.81
CA TYR A 188 -9.08 -12.16 -22.88
C TYR A 188 -8.33 -13.45 -23.23
N GLU A 189 -8.45 -13.92 -24.48
CA GLU A 189 -7.82 -15.17 -24.92
C GLU A 189 -6.28 -15.10 -24.83
N GLU A 190 -5.71 -13.94 -25.14
CA GLU A 190 -4.27 -13.72 -25.03
C GLU A 190 -3.81 -13.66 -23.57
N ALA A 191 -4.61 -13.08 -22.67
CA ALA A 191 -4.34 -13.12 -21.23
C ALA A 191 -4.42 -14.55 -20.69
N LYS A 192 -5.45 -15.34 -21.04
CA LYS A 192 -5.54 -16.77 -20.64
C LYS A 192 -4.39 -17.60 -21.19
N ARG A 193 -3.92 -17.31 -22.41
CA ARG A 193 -2.72 -17.96 -22.98
C ARG A 193 -1.46 -17.63 -22.17
N ARG A 194 -1.28 -16.38 -21.75
CA ARG A 194 -0.13 -15.95 -20.92
C ARG A 194 -0.20 -16.52 -19.51
N GLU A 195 -1.38 -16.55 -18.91
CA GLU A 195 -1.65 -17.18 -17.61
C GLU A 195 -1.35 -18.67 -17.64
N GLY A 196 -1.84 -19.41 -18.64
CA GLY A 196 -1.53 -20.84 -18.78
C GLY A 196 -0.04 -21.11 -19.00
N LYS A 197 0.68 -20.21 -19.70
CA LYS A 197 2.14 -20.29 -19.79
C LYS A 197 2.80 -20.07 -18.43
N LEU A 198 2.37 -19.06 -17.67
CA LEU A 198 2.88 -18.80 -16.32
C LEU A 198 2.66 -19.99 -15.39
N LYS A 199 1.48 -20.63 -15.44
CA LYS A 199 1.18 -21.86 -14.67
C LYS A 199 2.13 -23.00 -15.06
N ALA A 200 2.36 -23.21 -16.36
CA ALA A 200 3.29 -24.24 -16.83
C ALA A 200 4.74 -23.97 -16.40
N ASP A 201 5.20 -22.72 -16.49
CA ASP A 201 6.55 -22.31 -16.10
C ASP A 201 6.74 -22.49 -14.57
N ALA A 202 5.74 -22.10 -13.76
CA ALA A 202 5.74 -22.31 -12.31
C ALA A 202 5.80 -23.80 -11.94
N LEU A 203 4.94 -24.63 -12.53
CA LEU A 203 4.96 -26.09 -12.32
C LEU A 203 6.28 -26.73 -12.74
N SER A 204 6.92 -26.23 -13.81
CA SER A 204 8.22 -26.73 -14.25
C SER A 204 9.38 -26.35 -13.33
N SER A 205 9.20 -25.27 -12.56
CA SER A 205 10.20 -24.75 -11.62
C SER A 205 10.04 -25.33 -10.21
N ALA A 206 8.89 -25.94 -9.90
CA ALA A 206 8.64 -26.57 -8.62
C ALA A 206 9.69 -27.66 -8.32
N GLU A 207 10.30 -27.59 -7.15
CA GLU A 207 11.40 -28.47 -6.72
C GLU A 207 10.86 -29.80 -6.16
N THR A 208 9.62 -29.80 -5.68
CA THR A 208 9.01 -30.96 -5.02
C THR A 208 7.63 -31.30 -5.59
N GLU A 209 7.23 -32.56 -5.43
CA GLU A 209 5.88 -33.01 -5.83
C GLU A 209 4.78 -32.37 -4.96
N ASP A 210 5.08 -32.08 -3.69
CA ASP A 210 4.15 -31.42 -2.78
C ASP A 210 3.88 -29.97 -3.24
N GLU A 211 4.94 -29.20 -3.54
CA GLU A 211 4.83 -27.84 -4.11
C GLU A 211 4.07 -27.86 -5.44
N ARG A 212 4.35 -28.85 -6.31
CA ARG A 212 3.62 -29.01 -7.57
C ARG A 212 2.14 -29.30 -7.34
N ALA A 213 1.79 -30.08 -6.32
CA ALA A 213 0.41 -30.38 -5.97
C ALA A 213 -0.33 -29.12 -5.46
N GLU A 214 0.31 -28.35 -4.56
CA GLU A 214 -0.22 -27.07 -4.06
C GLU A 214 -0.46 -26.08 -5.21
N LEU A 215 0.47 -25.94 -6.15
CA LEU A 215 0.29 -25.07 -7.33
C LEU A 215 -0.86 -25.50 -8.26
N ILE A 216 -1.21 -26.79 -8.27
CA ILE A 216 -2.34 -27.30 -9.07
C ILE A 216 -3.66 -27.05 -8.34
N GLU A 217 -3.68 -27.22 -7.02
CA GLU A 217 -4.88 -27.06 -6.19
C GLU A 217 -5.24 -25.59 -5.97
N ASP A 218 -4.24 -24.76 -5.67
CA ASP A 218 -4.41 -23.37 -5.19
C ASP A 218 -3.87 -22.34 -6.19
N TRP A 219 -4.01 -22.58 -7.50
CA TRP A 219 -3.53 -21.65 -8.49
C TRP A 219 -4.26 -20.30 -8.39
N ILE A 220 -3.50 -19.24 -8.13
CA ILE A 220 -4.01 -17.91 -7.79
C ILE A 220 -4.84 -17.21 -8.87
N PHE A 221 -4.86 -17.74 -10.11
CA PHE A 221 -5.64 -17.22 -11.24
C PHE A 221 -6.71 -18.19 -11.75
N ASP A 222 -6.95 -19.30 -11.03
CA ASP A 222 -8.06 -20.19 -11.37
C ASP A 222 -9.41 -19.51 -11.04
N ASP A 223 -10.42 -19.82 -11.85
CA ASP A 223 -11.76 -19.26 -11.65
C ASP A 223 -12.33 -19.77 -10.32
N PHE A 224 -12.79 -18.86 -9.48
CA PHE A 224 -13.52 -19.23 -8.27
C PHE A 224 -14.90 -19.74 -8.68
N ASN A 225 -15.21 -20.99 -8.36
CA ASN A 225 -16.54 -21.54 -8.64
C ASN A 225 -17.52 -20.95 -7.62
N GLU A 226 -18.18 -19.84 -7.97
CA GLU A 226 -19.24 -19.20 -7.17
C GLU A 226 -20.54 -20.05 -7.18
N GLU A 227 -20.47 -21.33 -6.80
CA GLU A 227 -21.67 -22.07 -6.42
C GLU A 227 -22.08 -21.63 -5.01
N TYR A 228 -22.92 -20.59 -4.96
CA TYR A 228 -23.62 -20.21 -3.74
C TYR A 228 -24.52 -21.36 -3.27
N SER A 229 -24.11 -22.03 -2.18
CA SER A 229 -24.92 -22.99 -1.43
C SER A 229 -25.95 -22.33 -0.53
#